data_AF-A0A2T6DI80-F1
#
_entry.id   AF-A0A2T6DI80-F1
#
_cell.length_a   1.000
_cell.length_b   1.000
_cell.length_c   1.000
_cell.angle_alpha   90.00
_cell.angle_beta   90.00
_cell.angle_gamma   90.00
#
_symmetry.space_group_name_H-M   'P 1'
#
loop_
_entity.id
_entity.type
_entity.pdbx_description
1 polymer ?
#
loop_
_entity_poly.entity_id
_entity_poly.type
_entity_poly.pdbx_seq_one_letter_code
_entity_poly.pdbx_strand_id
1 'polypeptide(L)'
;MQASSDLRLAILDFAPTSPEREALHQAFADSLGTALGKKLGGTVVVKITETDAFRLQFDLKTGAYDAALVVGSNVPNSLKKVDCEILRAVSDSAGPAKVFHMIVPPDDPGLQRMISEAFPDALSMPKFQEALTRSVAVRISPDAVKRAVKEAVADTVH
;
A
#
# COMPACT_ATOMS: atom_id res chain seq x y z
N MET A 1 -1.10 -17.46 -26.85
CA MET A 1 -0.30 -16.25 -26.54
C MET A 1 -0.73 -15.77 -25.17
N GLN A 2 0.06 -16.01 -24.13
CA GLN A 2 -0.17 -15.38 -22.82
C GLN A 2 0.42 -13.98 -22.92
N ALA A 3 -0.44 -12.96 -23.05
CA ALA A 3 0.01 -11.58 -22.89
C ALA A 3 0.32 -11.41 -21.40
N SER A 4 1.61 -11.19 -21.07
CA SER A 4 1.96 -10.62 -19.77
C SER A 4 1.29 -9.25 -19.71
N SER A 5 0.39 -9.06 -18.76
CA SER A 5 -0.20 -7.75 -18.49
C SER A 5 0.61 -7.08 -17.39
N ASP A 6 1.11 -5.89 -17.68
CA ASP A 6 1.81 -5.06 -16.69
C ASP A 6 0.80 -4.10 -16.05
N LEU A 7 0.74 -4.08 -14.72
CA LEU A 7 -0.06 -3.12 -13.94
C LEU A 7 0.87 -2.04 -13.36
N ARG A 8 0.64 -0.77 -13.66
CA ARG A 8 1.38 0.37 -13.12
C ARG A 8 0.70 0.86 -11.85
N LEU A 9 1.31 0.59 -10.70
CA LEU A 9 0.79 0.93 -9.39
C LEU A 9 1.59 2.08 -8.78
N ALA A 10 0.94 3.20 -8.50
CA ALA A 10 1.56 4.25 -7.69
C ALA A 10 1.46 3.89 -6.20
N ILE A 11 2.49 4.23 -5.41
CA ILE A 11 2.47 4.06 -3.95
C ILE A 11 2.65 5.42 -3.28
N LEU A 12 1.72 5.76 -2.40
CA LEU A 12 1.81 6.89 -1.48
C LEU A 12 1.91 6.35 -0.05
N ASP A 13 3.10 6.37 0.52
CA ASP A 13 3.35 5.92 1.89
C ASP A 13 3.86 7.09 2.73
N PHE A 14 3.17 7.38 3.84
CA PHE A 14 3.53 8.45 4.76
C PHE A 14 4.64 8.04 5.76
N ALA A 15 5.07 6.78 5.74
CA ALA A 15 6.19 6.33 6.55
C ALA A 15 7.53 6.88 6.01
N PRO A 16 8.48 7.22 6.91
CA PRO A 16 9.85 7.56 6.52
C PRO A 16 10.47 6.46 5.65
N THR A 17 11.35 6.85 4.73
CA THR A 17 12.08 5.92 3.86
C THR A 17 12.93 4.96 4.68
N SER A 18 12.73 3.67 4.44
CA SER A 18 13.53 2.59 5.03
C SER A 18 13.52 1.35 4.14
N PRO A 19 14.51 0.44 4.27
CA PRO A 19 14.53 -0.82 3.53
C PRO A 19 13.29 -1.69 3.78
N GLU A 20 12.74 -1.67 4.99
CA GLU A 20 11.53 -2.43 5.33
C GLU A 20 10.28 -1.84 4.68
N ARG A 21 10.26 -0.53 4.47
CA ARG A 21 9.19 0.13 3.72
C ARG A 21 9.22 -0.31 2.25
N GLU A 22 10.39 -0.25 1.62
CA GLU A 22 10.57 -0.70 0.23
C GLU A 22 10.26 -2.20 0.08
N ALA A 23 10.70 -3.03 1.03
CA ALA A 23 10.38 -4.46 1.05
C ALA A 23 8.88 -4.72 1.20
N LEU A 24 8.16 -3.93 2.01
CA LEU A 24 6.71 -3.99 2.13
C LEU A 24 6.02 -3.67 0.80
N HIS A 25 6.47 -2.62 0.13
CA HIS A 25 5.95 -2.20 -1.17
C HIS A 25 6.14 -3.26 -2.24
N GLN A 26 7.34 -3.84 -2.34
CA GLN A 26 7.62 -4.91 -3.28
C GLN A 26 6.85 -6.19 -2.95
N ALA A 27 6.75 -6.56 -1.68
CA ALA A 27 5.98 -7.72 -1.26
C ALA A 27 4.49 -7.55 -1.60
N PHE A 28 3.96 -6.33 -1.50
CA PHE A 28 2.59 -6.03 -1.93
C PHE A 28 2.43 -6.19 -3.44
N ALA A 29 3.34 -5.62 -4.24
CA ALA A 29 3.31 -5.71 -5.70
C ALA A 29 3.31 -7.17 -6.17
N ASP A 30 4.20 -7.99 -5.62
CA ASP A 30 4.31 -9.41 -5.95
C ASP A 30 3.06 -10.19 -5.55
N SER A 31 2.49 -9.87 -4.38
CA SER A 31 1.28 -10.53 -3.86
C SER A 31 0.06 -10.17 -4.70
N LEU A 32 -0.06 -8.89 -5.11
CA LEU A 32 -1.11 -8.42 -5.99
C LEU A 32 -0.99 -9.03 -7.39
N GLY A 33 0.22 -9.08 -7.96
CA GLY A 33 0.47 -9.74 -9.25
C GLY A 33 0.11 -11.22 -9.22
N THR A 34 0.43 -11.92 -8.12
CA THR A 34 0.06 -13.33 -7.93
C THR A 34 -1.45 -13.50 -7.81
N ALA A 35 -2.13 -12.65 -7.02
CA ALA A 35 -3.59 -12.69 -6.85
C ALA A 35 -4.31 -12.41 -8.19
N LEU A 36 -3.89 -11.39 -8.93
CA LEU A 36 -4.41 -11.08 -10.26
C LEU A 36 -4.14 -12.22 -11.25
N GLY A 37 -2.95 -12.80 -11.22
CA GLY A 37 -2.59 -13.88 -12.13
C GLY A 37 -3.43 -15.14 -11.95
N LYS A 38 -3.85 -15.47 -10.72
CA LYS A 38 -4.80 -16.55 -10.45
C LYS A 38 -6.17 -16.30 -11.10
N LYS A 39 -6.60 -15.04 -11.18
CA LYS A 39 -7.90 -14.64 -11.76
C LYS A 39 -7.84 -14.58 -13.29
N LEU A 40 -6.71 -14.15 -13.84
CA LEU A 40 -6.51 -13.92 -15.28
C LEU A 40 -5.94 -15.14 -16.02
N GLY A 41 -5.50 -16.18 -15.31
CA GLY A 41 -4.90 -17.37 -15.93
C GLY A 41 -3.53 -17.11 -16.56
N GLY A 42 -2.79 -16.12 -16.06
CA GLY A 42 -1.48 -15.70 -16.59
C GLY A 42 -0.65 -14.93 -15.58
N THR A 43 0.60 -14.62 -15.93
CA THR A 43 1.45 -13.79 -15.08
C THR A 43 1.07 -12.32 -15.21
N VAL A 44 0.88 -11.64 -14.09
CA VAL A 44 0.69 -10.19 -14.01
C VAL A 44 1.86 -9.59 -13.27
N VAL A 45 2.55 -8.65 -13.91
CA VAL A 45 3.67 -7.92 -13.30
C VAL A 45 3.15 -6.59 -12.77
N VAL A 46 3.30 -6.35 -11.47
CA VAL A 46 2.94 -5.07 -10.86
C VAL A 46 4.19 -4.20 -10.75
N LYS A 47 4.25 -3.13 -11.53
CA LYS A 47 5.33 -2.14 -11.49
C LYS A 47 4.96 -1.03 -10.51
N ILE A 48 5.77 -0.86 -9.48
CA ILE A 48 5.53 0.14 -8.44
C ILE A 48 6.35 1.40 -8.68
N THR A 49 5.74 2.56 -8.45
CA THR A 49 6.43 3.85 -8.39
C THR A 49 5.98 4.60 -7.14
N GLU A 50 6.91 4.97 -6.27
CA GLU A 50 6.60 5.88 -5.15
C GLU A 50 6.29 7.28 -5.66
N THR A 51 5.28 7.93 -5.09
CA THR A 51 4.87 9.29 -5.47
C THR A 51 4.34 10.08 -4.28
N ASP A 52 4.10 11.37 -4.49
CA ASP A 52 3.48 12.26 -3.53
C ASP A 52 1.99 12.50 -3.85
N ALA A 53 1.25 12.99 -2.84
CA ALA A 53 -0.19 13.21 -2.95
C ALA A 53 -0.60 14.29 -3.97
N PHE A 54 0.33 15.20 -4.33
CA PHE A 54 0.07 16.29 -5.26
C PHE A 54 0.11 15.77 -6.71
N ARG A 55 1.14 14.98 -7.04
CA ARG A 55 1.30 14.38 -8.38
C ARG A 55 0.31 13.26 -8.63
N LEU A 56 0.04 12.43 -7.62
CA LEU A 56 -0.77 11.24 -7.76
C LEU A 56 -2.16 11.50 -8.37
N GLN A 57 -2.81 12.61 -8.00
CA GLN A 57 -4.12 12.94 -8.55
C GLN A 57 -4.06 13.18 -10.07
N PHE A 58 -3.05 13.91 -10.53
CA PHE A 58 -2.88 14.22 -11.94
C PHE A 58 -2.48 12.97 -12.75
N ASP A 59 -1.58 12.17 -12.19
CA ASP A 59 -1.06 10.97 -12.85
C ASP A 59 -2.15 9.88 -13.00
N LEU A 60 -3.03 9.73 -12.00
CA LEU A 60 -4.20 8.84 -12.12
C LEU A 60 -5.18 9.34 -13.19
N LYS A 61 -5.45 10.65 -13.24
CA LYS A 61 -6.37 11.24 -14.23
C LYS A 61 -5.84 11.16 -15.67
N THR A 62 -4.53 11.16 -15.85
CA THR A 62 -3.90 11.10 -17.18
C THR A 62 -3.58 9.68 -17.64
N GLY A 63 -3.93 8.67 -16.83
CA GLY A 63 -3.65 7.26 -17.13
C GLY A 63 -2.16 6.91 -17.06
N ALA A 64 -1.35 7.69 -16.34
CA ALA A 64 0.06 7.37 -16.09
C ALA A 64 0.19 6.15 -15.16
N TYR A 65 -0.77 5.97 -14.26
CA TYR A 65 -0.91 4.78 -13.42
C TYR A 65 -2.30 4.17 -13.58
N ASP A 66 -2.37 2.85 -13.43
CA ASP A 66 -3.60 2.07 -13.54
C ASP A 66 -4.32 1.97 -12.18
N ALA A 67 -3.58 2.12 -11.08
CA ALA A 67 -4.11 2.17 -9.72
C ALA A 67 -3.13 2.86 -8.76
N ALA A 68 -3.57 3.12 -7.53
CA ALA A 68 -2.70 3.61 -6.46
C ALA A 68 -2.96 2.92 -5.13
N LEU A 69 -1.89 2.63 -4.39
CA LEU A 69 -1.92 2.20 -3.01
C LEU A 69 -1.52 3.35 -2.09
N VAL A 70 -2.41 3.74 -1.18
CA VAL A 70 -2.09 4.65 -0.08
C VAL A 70 -1.89 3.85 1.20
N VAL A 71 -0.71 3.96 1.79
CA VAL A 71 -0.36 3.34 3.08
C VAL A 71 -0.42 4.41 4.16
N GLY A 72 -1.47 4.37 4.98
CA GLY A 72 -1.71 5.40 5.99
C GLY A 72 -3.16 5.42 6.48
N SER A 73 -3.39 6.17 7.55
CA SER A 73 -4.70 6.23 8.21
C SER A 73 -5.80 6.90 7.38
N ASN A 74 -5.44 7.75 6.42
CA ASN A 74 -6.37 8.53 5.62
C ASN A 74 -5.89 8.69 4.17
N VAL A 75 -6.85 8.73 3.25
CA VAL A 75 -6.64 9.17 1.86
C VAL A 75 -6.60 10.71 1.81
N PRO A 76 -5.59 11.32 1.15
CA PRO A 76 -5.56 12.76 0.90
C PRO A 76 -6.84 13.31 0.30
N ASN A 77 -7.25 14.52 0.72
CA ASN A 77 -8.46 15.17 0.20
C ASN A 77 -8.39 15.45 -1.31
N SER A 78 -7.19 15.60 -1.88
CA SER A 78 -6.99 15.73 -3.34
C SER A 78 -7.48 14.48 -4.08
N LEU A 79 -7.25 13.29 -3.53
CA LEU A 79 -7.60 12.02 -4.15
C LEU A 79 -9.08 11.65 -3.95
N LYS A 80 -9.70 12.11 -2.85
CA LYS A 80 -11.15 11.92 -2.60
C LYS A 80 -12.06 12.66 -3.59
N LYS A 81 -11.52 13.64 -4.31
CA LYS A 81 -12.26 14.46 -5.30
C LYS A 81 -12.24 13.86 -6.70
N VAL A 82 -11.57 12.73 -6.89
CA VAL A 82 -11.57 12.00 -8.16
C VAL A 82 -12.67 10.95 -8.07
N ASP A 83 -13.38 10.73 -9.16
CA ASP A 83 -14.45 9.73 -9.27
C ASP A 83 -13.85 8.30 -9.32
N CYS A 84 -13.07 7.96 -8.29
CA CYS A 84 -12.35 6.70 -8.17
C CYS A 84 -13.05 5.76 -7.18
N GLU A 85 -12.94 4.47 -7.43
CA GLU A 85 -13.24 3.46 -6.42
C GLU A 85 -12.12 3.48 -5.38
N ILE A 86 -12.49 3.56 -4.09
CA ILE A 86 -11.55 3.52 -2.96
C ILE A 86 -11.89 2.31 -2.11
N LEU A 87 -11.06 1.27 -2.20
CA LEU A 87 -11.12 0.12 -1.32
C LEU A 87 -10.30 0.39 -0.08
N ARG A 88 -10.77 -0.09 1.08
CA ARG A 88 -10.07 0.06 2.34
C ARG A 88 -9.87 -1.30 2.99
N ALA A 89 -8.66 -1.54 3.46
CA ALA A 89 -8.33 -2.68 4.28
C ALA A 89 -7.51 -2.25 5.50
N VAL A 90 -7.62 -3.04 6.57
CA VAL A 90 -6.87 -2.85 7.81
C VAL A 90 -6.10 -4.14 8.05
N SER A 91 -4.80 -4.04 8.31
CA SER A 91 -4.03 -5.22 8.66
C SER A 91 -4.46 -5.77 10.01
N ASP A 92 -4.62 -7.09 10.06
CA ASP A 92 -4.65 -7.83 11.31
C ASP A 92 -3.21 -8.23 11.68
N SER A 93 -2.49 -7.32 12.35
CA SER A 93 -1.12 -7.59 12.81
C SER A 93 -1.03 -7.34 14.31
N ALA A 94 -0.12 -8.06 14.99
CA ALA A 94 0.07 -7.97 16.44
C ALA A 94 0.63 -6.61 16.95
N GLY A 95 0.75 -5.61 16.07
CA GLY A 95 1.19 -4.25 16.39
C GLY A 95 0.17 -3.19 15.93
N PRO A 96 0.56 -1.90 15.82
CA PRO A 96 -0.35 -0.87 15.35
C PRO A 96 -0.88 -1.22 13.95
N ALA A 97 -2.20 -1.35 13.86
CA ALA A 97 -2.88 -1.68 12.62
C ALA A 97 -2.51 -0.69 11.52
N LYS A 98 -1.98 -1.20 10.40
CA LYS A 98 -1.78 -0.41 9.19
C LYS A 98 -3.07 -0.40 8.38
N VAL A 99 -3.41 0.77 7.87
CA VAL A 99 -4.55 0.96 6.97
C VAL A 99 -4.01 1.12 5.55
N PHE A 100 -4.63 0.39 4.63
CA PHE A 100 -4.31 0.40 3.21
C PHE A 100 -5.54 0.87 2.45
N HIS A 101 -5.33 1.80 1.53
CA HIS A 101 -6.36 2.22 0.60
C HIS A 101 -5.92 1.94 -0.83
N MET A 102 -6.70 1.16 -1.57
CA MET A 102 -6.49 0.97 -3.00
C MET A 102 -7.43 1.92 -3.74
N ILE A 103 -6.87 2.72 -4.64
CA ILE A 103 -7.59 3.70 -5.45
C ILE A 103 -7.53 3.22 -6.89
N VAL A 104 -8.68 3.05 -7.53
CA VAL A 104 -8.77 2.61 -8.92
C VAL A 104 -9.58 3.62 -9.74
N PRO A 105 -9.03 4.20 -10.82
CA PRO A 105 -9.76 5.05 -11.75
C PRO A 105 -11.02 4.37 -12.32
N PRO A 106 -12.07 5.14 -12.67
CA PRO A 106 -13.32 4.60 -13.21
C PRO A 106 -13.23 4.16 -14.68
N ASP A 107 -12.10 4.43 -15.32
CA ASP A 107 -11.93 4.32 -16.77
C ASP A 107 -11.98 2.86 -17.27
N ASP A 108 -11.75 1.88 -16.39
CA ASP A 108 -11.85 0.45 -16.69
C ASP A 108 -12.57 -0.33 -15.58
N PRO A 109 -13.89 -0.59 -15.75
CA PRO A 109 -14.68 -1.38 -14.80
C PRO A 109 -14.21 -2.83 -14.65
N GLY A 110 -13.58 -3.39 -15.69
CA GLY A 110 -13.01 -4.73 -15.65
C GLY A 110 -11.80 -4.76 -14.72
N LEU A 111 -10.89 -3.79 -14.88
CA LEU A 111 -9.73 -3.63 -14.00
C LEU A 111 -10.15 -3.36 -12.56
N GLN A 112 -11.12 -2.46 -12.34
CA GLN A 112 -11.69 -2.20 -11.02
C GLN A 112 -12.12 -3.48 -10.33
N ARG A 113 -13.01 -4.25 -10.96
CA ARG A 113 -13.49 -5.51 -10.40
C ARG A 113 -12.35 -6.47 -10.08
N MET A 114 -11.38 -6.61 -10.98
CA MET A 114 -10.23 -7.51 -10.78
C MET A 114 -9.38 -7.08 -9.57
N ILE A 115 -9.09 -5.78 -9.44
CA ILE A 115 -8.34 -5.26 -8.30
C ILE A 115 -9.16 -5.42 -7.02
N SER A 116 -10.47 -5.13 -7.04
CA SER A 116 -11.35 -5.28 -5.87
C SER A 116 -11.41 -6.71 -5.35
N GLU A 117 -11.40 -7.70 -6.25
CA GLU A 117 -11.32 -9.12 -5.86
C GLU A 117 -9.90 -9.54 -5.42
N ALA A 118 -8.85 -9.04 -6.07
CA ALA A 118 -7.47 -9.46 -5.80
C ALA A 118 -6.84 -8.76 -4.58
N PHE A 119 -7.33 -7.58 -4.20
CA PHE A 119 -6.74 -6.77 -3.15
C PHE A 119 -6.77 -7.44 -1.76
N PRO A 120 -7.89 -8.03 -1.29
CA PRO A 120 -7.91 -8.79 -0.04
C PRO A 120 -6.98 -10.02 -0.07
N ASP A 121 -6.91 -10.72 -1.21
CA ASP A 121 -6.02 -11.87 -1.39
C ASP A 121 -4.56 -11.45 -1.33
N ALA A 122 -4.19 -10.32 -1.97
CA ALA A 122 -2.85 -9.76 -1.93
C ALA A 122 -2.41 -9.42 -0.50
N LEU A 123 -3.32 -8.84 0.29
CA LEU A 123 -3.06 -8.50 1.68
C LEU A 123 -2.96 -9.74 2.59
N SER A 124 -3.63 -10.84 2.28
CA SER A 124 -3.56 -12.07 3.09
C SER A 124 -2.40 -13.00 2.70
N MET A 125 -1.63 -12.68 1.64
CA MET A 125 -0.52 -13.50 1.22
C MET A 125 0.59 -13.59 2.27
N PRO A 126 1.16 -14.79 2.52
CA PRO A 126 2.23 -14.97 3.52
C PRO A 126 3.41 -14.02 3.31
N LYS A 127 3.85 -13.84 2.06
CA LYS A 127 4.97 -12.96 1.71
C LYS A 127 4.72 -11.51 2.14
N PHE A 128 3.51 -11.00 1.91
CA PHE A 128 3.14 -9.65 2.33
C PHE A 128 3.00 -9.56 3.87
N GLN A 129 2.39 -10.55 4.50
CA GLN A 129 2.22 -10.60 5.96
C GLN A 129 3.56 -10.64 6.71
N GLU A 130 4.56 -11.36 6.19
CA GLU A 130 5.92 -11.37 6.73
C GLU A 130 6.58 -9.99 6.61
N ALA A 131 6.52 -9.35 5.43
CA ALA A 131 7.07 -8.02 5.21
C ALA A 131 6.38 -6.96 6.09
N LEU A 132 5.06 -7.08 6.24
CA LEU A 132 4.25 -6.23 7.10
C LEU A 132 4.70 -6.32 8.55
N THR A 133 4.85 -7.52 9.08
CA THR A 133 5.31 -7.78 10.45
C THR A 133 6.69 -7.15 10.70
N ARG A 134 7.62 -7.29 9.76
CA ARG A 134 8.96 -6.67 9.85
C ARG A 134 8.88 -5.14 9.84
N SER A 135 8.05 -4.56 8.96
CA SER A 135 7.86 -3.10 8.87
C SER A 135 7.27 -2.48 10.15
N VAL A 136 6.50 -3.26 10.91
CA VAL A 136 5.93 -2.84 12.19
C VAL A 136 6.95 -2.98 13.31
N ALA A 137 7.74 -4.05 13.33
CA ALA A 137 8.76 -4.30 14.36
C ALA A 137 9.79 -3.16 14.46
N VAL A 138 10.22 -2.58 13.33
CA VAL A 138 11.16 -1.45 13.34
C VAL A 138 10.60 -0.22 14.07
N ARG A 139 9.28 0.03 13.97
CA ARG A 139 8.62 1.13 14.70
C ARG A 139 8.53 0.88 16.22
N ILE A 140 8.56 -0.38 16.65
CA ILE A 140 8.52 -0.78 18.07
C ILE A 140 9.93 -1.21 18.53
N SER A 141 10.99 -0.60 18.00
CA SER A 141 12.33 -0.92 18.47
C SER A 141 12.50 -0.50 19.94
N PRO A 142 13.11 -1.32 20.82
CA PRO A 142 13.30 -1.01 22.24
C PRO A 142 14.01 0.32 22.49
N ASP A 143 14.88 0.76 21.58
CA ASP A 143 15.54 2.07 21.65
C ASP A 143 14.59 3.24 21.42
N ALA A 144 13.58 3.10 20.55
CA ALA A 144 12.54 4.11 20.36
C ALA A 144 11.63 4.18 21.59
N VAL A 145 11.31 3.03 22.20
CA VAL A 145 10.54 2.97 23.45
C VAL A 145 11.34 3.59 24.61
N LYS A 146 12.64 3.26 24.75
CA LYS A 146 13.52 3.86 25.76
C LYS A 146 13.66 5.37 25.61
N ARG A 147 13.75 5.88 24.38
CA ARG A 147 13.77 7.34 24.12
C ARG A 147 12.46 8.00 24.50
N ALA A 148 11.32 7.45 24.07
CA ALA A 148 10.01 7.99 24.41
C ALA A 148 9.75 8.01 25.93
N VAL A 149 10.18 6.96 26.64
CA VAL A 149 10.09 6.92 28.12
C VAL A 149 11.02 7.97 28.75
N LYS A 150 12.24 8.15 28.23
CA LYS A 150 13.17 9.14 28.76
C LYS A 150 12.69 10.58 28.56
N GLU A 151 12.04 10.88 27.44
CA GLU A 151 11.45 12.20 27.16
C GLU A 151 10.21 12.46 28.04
N ALA A 152 9.32 11.47 28.20
CA ALA A 152 8.14 11.61 29.05
C ALA A 152 8.47 11.81 30.54
N VAL A 153 9.56 11.20 31.02
CA VAL A 153 10.03 11.38 32.40
C VAL A 153 10.69 12.76 32.59
N ALA A 154 11.26 13.36 31.56
CA ALA A 154 11.84 14.71 31.63
C ALA A 154 10.76 15.81 31.72
N ASP A 155 9.60 15.62 31.10
CA ASP A 155 8.47 16.58 31.16
C ASP A 155 7.64 16.52 32.46
N THR A 156 7.83 15.49 33.29
CA THR A 156 7.07 15.33 34.55
C THR A 156 7.76 15.98 35.77
N VAL A 157 8.94 16.59 35.58
CA VAL A 157 9.73 17.22 36.65
C VAL A 157 9.82 18.73 36.42
N HIS A 158 8.68 19.43 36.38
CA HIS A 158 8.60 20.88 36.52
C HIS A 158 7.40 21.28 37.38
#